data_AF-C0N300-F1
#
_entry.id   AF-C0N300-F1
#
_cell.length_a   1.000
_cell.length_b   1.000
_cell.length_c   1.000
_cell.angle_alpha   90.00
_cell.angle_beta   90.00
_cell.angle_gamma   90.00
#
_symmetry.space_group_name_H-M   'P 1'
#
loop_
_entity.id
_entity.type
_entity.pdbx_description
1 polymer ?
#
loop_
_entity_poly.entity_id
_entity_poly.type
_entity_poly.pdbx_seq_one_letter_code
_entity_poly.pdbx_strand_id
1 'polypeptide(L)'
;MVKTQNQPIPCSTAATINKFGSGVVMRIPKSKVAWKRIQPNNIKDALRLNKEYARQFKRLTVPAIAELMAVSEDRLYKWLSTGDMPVSFIPAYEHICEMDYVTQYLGYRSNKLMIQIPTGKKVDELGLAELQQLSADAMSLLIKFYREGESVDILTSALTRLLAGVAYHRENVISQSQPGLDFEGGEDD
;
A
#
# COMPACT_ATOMS: atom_id res chain seq x y z
N MET A 1 -21.27 -25.20 -42.60
CA MET A 1 -21.80 -25.81 -41.36
C MET A 1 -20.62 -26.27 -40.51
N VAL A 2 -20.15 -25.40 -39.60
CA VAL A 2 -19.04 -25.71 -38.68
C VAL A 2 -19.67 -25.84 -37.30
N LYS A 3 -19.60 -27.04 -36.72
CA LYS A 3 -20.13 -27.33 -35.38
C LYS A 3 -19.27 -26.62 -34.34
N THR A 4 -19.84 -25.62 -33.69
CA THR A 4 -19.30 -24.96 -32.48
C THR A 4 -19.35 -25.97 -31.33
N GLN A 5 -18.22 -26.60 -31.01
CA GLN A 5 -18.08 -27.32 -29.75
C GLN A 5 -17.77 -26.31 -28.64
N ASN A 6 -18.82 -25.95 -27.91
CA ASN A 6 -18.73 -25.20 -26.66
C ASN A 6 -18.22 -26.16 -25.57
N GLN A 7 -16.91 -26.16 -25.31
CA GLN A 7 -16.35 -26.87 -24.16
C GLN A 7 -16.22 -25.91 -22.97
N PRO A 8 -16.72 -26.29 -21.78
CA PRO A 8 -16.56 -25.48 -20.58
C PRO A 8 -15.10 -25.47 -20.11
N ILE A 9 -14.60 -24.28 -19.81
CA ILE A 9 -13.29 -24.01 -19.21
C ILE A 9 -13.19 -24.84 -17.90
N PRO A 10 -12.09 -25.59 -17.66
CA PRO A 10 -11.93 -26.30 -16.40
C PRO A 10 -11.82 -25.28 -15.26
N CYS A 11 -12.87 -25.23 -14.44
CA CYS A 11 -12.86 -24.58 -13.14
C CYS A 11 -11.79 -25.28 -12.30
N SER A 12 -10.61 -24.65 -12.22
CA SER A 12 -9.52 -25.11 -11.38
C SER A 12 -10.03 -25.28 -9.96
N THR A 13 -9.94 -26.52 -9.51
CA THR A 13 -10.28 -27.06 -8.20
C THR A 13 -10.18 -26.01 -7.09
N ALA A 14 -11.34 -25.62 -6.57
CA ALA A 14 -11.49 -24.83 -5.37
C ALA A 14 -10.70 -25.48 -4.22
N ALA A 15 -9.52 -24.93 -3.93
CA ALA A 15 -8.82 -25.17 -2.69
C ALA A 15 -9.59 -24.47 -1.58
N THR A 16 -10.50 -25.23 -0.96
CA THR A 16 -11.05 -25.10 0.38
C THR A 16 -10.76 -23.76 1.08
N ILE A 17 -11.65 -22.79 0.88
CA ILE A 17 -11.73 -21.59 1.73
C ILE A 17 -12.21 -22.07 3.10
N ASN A 18 -11.25 -22.41 3.95
CA ASN A 18 -11.51 -22.87 5.31
C ASN A 18 -11.97 -21.70 6.18
N LYS A 19 -13.25 -21.77 6.55
CA LYS A 19 -13.88 -21.36 7.81
C LYS A 19 -13.74 -19.89 8.23
N PHE A 20 -14.86 -19.19 8.03
CA PHE A 20 -15.34 -18.14 8.92
C PHE A 20 -15.19 -18.57 10.40
N GLY A 21 -14.60 -17.69 11.23
CA GLY A 21 -14.70 -17.79 12.68
C GLY A 21 -13.59 -18.57 13.40
N SER A 22 -12.37 -18.03 13.40
CA SER A 22 -11.43 -18.20 14.50
C SER A 22 -10.34 -17.14 14.37
N GLY A 23 -10.08 -16.37 15.42
CA GLY A 23 -9.04 -15.35 15.42
C GLY A 23 -7.71 -15.95 15.00
N VAL A 24 -7.31 -15.69 13.75
CA VAL A 24 -5.98 -16.00 13.26
C VAL A 24 -5.05 -15.14 14.11
N VAL A 25 -4.33 -15.77 15.03
CA VAL A 25 -3.18 -15.14 15.69
C VAL A 25 -2.19 -14.86 14.57
N MET A 26 -2.27 -13.66 14.00
CA MET A 26 -1.37 -13.20 12.95
C MET A 26 0.04 -13.35 13.47
N ARG A 27 0.87 -14.17 12.81
CA ARG A 27 2.29 -14.26 13.13
C ARG A 27 2.91 -12.90 12.84
N ILE A 28 3.26 -12.19 13.90
CA ILE A 28 3.89 -10.87 13.83
C ILE A 28 5.26 -11.02 13.15
N PRO A 29 5.50 -10.37 12.00
CA PRO A 29 6.76 -10.51 11.30
C PRO A 29 7.90 -9.78 12.03
N LYS A 30 9.12 -10.31 11.91
CA LYS A 30 10.29 -9.74 12.60
C LYS A 30 10.92 -8.56 11.85
N SER A 31 10.81 -8.49 10.53
CA SER A 31 11.52 -7.51 9.70
C SER A 31 10.59 -6.44 9.11
N LYS A 32 11.06 -5.19 9.02
CA LYS A 32 10.30 -4.06 8.44
C LYS A 32 9.81 -4.32 7.01
N VAL A 33 10.60 -5.05 6.21
CA VAL A 33 10.23 -5.41 4.82
C VAL A 33 9.03 -6.35 4.77
N ALA A 34 8.95 -7.30 5.70
CA ALA A 34 7.82 -8.22 5.77
C ALA A 34 6.52 -7.51 6.19
N TRP A 35 6.61 -6.49 7.06
CA TRP A 35 5.46 -5.65 7.42
C TRP A 35 4.84 -4.96 6.21
N LYS A 36 5.64 -4.41 5.29
CA LYS A 36 5.12 -3.76 4.08
C LYS A 36 4.31 -4.68 3.16
N ARG A 37 4.46 -6.01 3.29
CA ARG A 37 3.73 -7.00 2.47
C ARG A 37 2.41 -7.45 3.08
N ILE A 38 2.19 -7.17 4.38
CA ILE A 38 0.96 -7.56 5.05
C ILE A 38 -0.19 -6.67 4.56
N GLN A 39 -1.30 -7.31 4.23
CA GLN A 39 -2.55 -6.61 3.93
C GLN A 39 -3.61 -6.91 4.99
N PRO A 40 -4.29 -5.88 5.53
CA PRO A 40 -5.39 -6.06 6.47
C PRO A 40 -6.67 -6.53 5.76
N ASN A 41 -7.41 -7.44 6.40
CA ASN A 41 -8.70 -7.94 5.89
C ASN A 41 -9.92 -7.18 6.46
N ASN A 42 -9.73 -6.46 7.57
CA ASN A 42 -10.77 -5.74 8.29
C ASN A 42 -10.19 -4.43 8.85
N ILE A 43 -11.04 -3.42 9.05
CA ILE A 43 -10.67 -2.14 9.69
C ILE A 43 -10.07 -2.35 11.08
N LYS A 44 -10.63 -3.28 11.86
CA LYS A 44 -10.11 -3.64 13.19
C LYS A 44 -8.71 -4.22 13.11
N ASP A 45 -8.47 -5.05 12.10
CA ASP A 45 -7.17 -5.68 11.89
C ASP A 45 -6.15 -4.67 11.38
N ALA A 46 -6.55 -3.72 10.51
CA ALA A 46 -5.70 -2.61 10.11
C ALA A 46 -5.24 -1.76 11.30
N LEU A 47 -6.16 -1.36 12.17
CA LEU A 47 -5.85 -0.62 13.39
C LEU A 47 -4.94 -1.42 14.33
N ARG A 48 -5.20 -2.73 14.50
CA ARG A 48 -4.33 -3.60 15.29
C ARG A 48 -2.93 -3.67 14.69
N LEU A 49 -2.79 -3.88 13.39
CA LEU A 49 -1.49 -3.99 12.71
C LEU A 49 -0.67 -2.70 12.86
N ASN A 50 -1.29 -1.52 12.73
CA ASN A 50 -0.62 -0.23 12.96
C ASN A 50 -0.05 -0.16 14.39
N LYS A 51 -0.87 -0.49 15.38
CA LYS A 51 -0.45 -0.54 16.80
C LYS A 51 0.66 -1.57 17.04
N GLU A 52 0.56 -2.77 16.47
CA GLU A 52 1.57 -3.82 16.64
C GLU A 52 2.91 -3.43 16.01
N TYR A 53 2.89 -2.79 14.83
CA TYR A 53 4.08 -2.24 14.19
C TYR A 53 4.73 -1.14 15.06
N ALA A 54 3.93 -0.19 15.54
CA ALA A 54 4.39 0.88 16.43
C ALA A 54 5.01 0.32 17.73
N ARG A 55 4.39 -0.72 18.31
CA ARG A 55 4.93 -1.40 19.50
C ARG A 55 6.27 -2.07 19.22
N GLN A 56 6.43 -2.73 18.08
CA GLN A 56 7.65 -3.46 17.77
C GLN A 56 8.83 -2.55 17.44
N PHE A 57 8.64 -1.51 16.63
CA PHE A 57 9.75 -0.68 16.15
C PHE A 57 9.91 0.65 16.87
N LYS A 58 8.82 1.27 17.31
CA LYS A 58 8.84 2.55 18.03
C LYS A 58 8.71 2.39 19.55
N ARG A 59 8.44 1.17 20.02
CA ARG A 59 8.19 0.84 21.44
C ARG A 59 7.06 1.68 22.06
N LEU A 60 6.13 2.15 21.22
CA LEU A 60 4.99 2.94 21.65
C LEU A 60 3.91 2.03 22.25
N THR A 61 3.47 2.36 23.46
CA THR A 61 2.31 1.73 24.10
C THR A 61 1.03 2.44 23.66
N VAL A 62 -0.13 1.82 23.89
CA VAL A 62 -1.43 2.46 23.57
C VAL A 62 -1.62 3.79 24.32
N PRO A 63 -1.27 3.90 25.62
CA PRO A 63 -1.23 5.18 26.34
C PRO A 63 -0.39 6.24 25.63
N ALA A 64 0.84 5.90 25.23
CA ALA A 64 1.74 6.84 24.55
C ALA A 64 1.19 7.30 23.20
N ILE A 65 0.53 6.40 22.45
CA ILE A 65 -0.13 6.76 21.19
C ILE A 65 -1.29 7.73 21.45
N ALA A 66 -2.09 7.48 22.49
CA ALA A 66 -3.20 8.34 22.86
C ALA A 66 -2.73 9.75 23.27
N GLU A 67 -1.64 9.83 24.03
CA GLU A 67 -0.99 11.09 24.40
C GLU A 67 -0.52 11.88 23.17
N LEU A 68 0.18 11.21 22.23
CA LEU A 68 0.63 11.83 20.98
C LEU A 68 -0.53 12.28 20.08
N MET A 69 -1.69 11.63 20.17
CA MET A 69 -2.90 12.02 19.46
C MET A 69 -3.72 13.11 20.18
N ALA A 70 -3.34 13.48 21.41
CA ALA A 70 -4.12 14.33 22.31
C ALA A 70 -5.54 13.79 22.58
N VAL A 71 -5.68 12.48 22.78
CA VAL A 71 -6.94 11.79 23.08
C VAL A 71 -6.80 10.98 24.37
N SER A 72 -7.89 10.81 25.12
CA SER A 72 -7.91 9.92 26.29
C SER A 72 -7.69 8.45 25.90
N GLU A 73 -6.94 7.70 26.70
CA GLU A 73 -6.61 6.28 26.46
C GLU A 73 -7.85 5.40 26.27
N ASP A 74 -8.88 5.59 27.11
CA ASP A 74 -10.13 4.82 27.05
C ASP A 74 -10.83 4.93 25.69
N ARG A 75 -10.81 6.13 25.08
CA ARG A 75 -11.37 6.35 23.75
C ARG A 75 -10.58 5.58 22.70
N LEU A 76 -9.25 5.62 22.77
CA LEU A 76 -8.41 4.89 21.82
C LEU A 76 -8.66 3.38 21.94
N TYR A 77 -8.70 2.82 23.15
CA TYR A 77 -9.05 1.41 23.35
C TYR A 77 -10.43 1.06 22.78
N LYS A 78 -11.43 1.92 23.00
CA LYS A 78 -12.78 1.72 22.44
C LYS A 78 -12.77 1.72 20.91
N TRP A 79 -12.04 2.64 20.28
CA TRP A 79 -11.88 2.69 18.83
C TRP A 79 -11.14 1.46 18.29
N LEU A 80 -10.08 1.00 18.95
CA LEU A 80 -9.34 -0.21 18.56
C LEU A 80 -10.20 -1.49 18.68
N SER A 81 -11.12 -1.55 19.65
CA SER A 81 -12.04 -2.68 19.83
C SER A 81 -13.18 -2.67 18.81
N THR A 82 -13.76 -1.49 18.56
CA THR A 82 -14.97 -1.33 17.75
C THR A 82 -14.66 -1.15 16.27
N GLY A 83 -13.50 -0.59 15.93
CA GLY A 83 -13.12 -0.25 14.56
C GLY A 83 -13.62 1.13 14.09
N ASP A 84 -14.33 1.85 14.96
CA ASP A 84 -15.01 3.12 14.65
C ASP A 84 -14.16 4.33 15.05
N MET A 85 -12.91 4.37 14.59
CA MET A 85 -12.09 5.57 14.74
C MET A 85 -12.65 6.68 13.84
N PRO A 86 -12.88 7.92 14.35
CA PRO A 86 -13.33 9.01 13.51
C PRO A 86 -12.31 9.33 12.41
N VAL A 87 -12.79 9.61 11.20
CA VAL A 87 -11.94 9.80 10.01
C VAL A 87 -10.91 10.92 10.19
N SER A 88 -11.22 11.96 10.96
CA SER A 88 -10.31 13.07 11.27
C SER A 88 -9.03 12.63 11.99
N PHE A 89 -9.10 11.54 12.76
CA PHE A 89 -7.96 11.03 13.55
C PHE A 89 -7.14 9.98 12.82
N ILE A 90 -7.64 9.40 11.73
CA ILE A 90 -6.95 8.35 10.98
C ILE A 90 -5.57 8.84 10.49
N PRO A 91 -5.43 10.02 9.85
CA PRO A 91 -4.11 10.48 9.37
C PRO A 91 -3.11 10.68 10.51
N ALA A 92 -3.55 11.25 11.63
CA ALA A 92 -2.68 11.43 12.81
C ALA A 92 -2.23 10.08 13.40
N TYR A 93 -3.16 9.12 13.50
CA TYR A 93 -2.88 7.79 14.00
C TYR A 93 -1.88 7.03 13.11
N GLU A 94 -2.09 7.04 11.79
CA GLU A 94 -1.20 6.41 10.81
C GLU A 94 0.18 7.07 10.81
N HIS A 95 0.25 8.40 10.90
CA HIS A 95 1.51 9.13 11.00
C HIS A 95 2.31 8.76 12.26
N ILE A 96 1.65 8.67 13.42
CA ILE A 96 2.30 8.28 14.69
C ILE A 96 2.82 6.84 14.59
N CYS A 97 2.02 5.94 14.00
CA CYS A 97 2.39 4.54 13.80
C CYS A 97 3.39 4.32 12.65
N GLU A 98 3.55 5.29 11.74
CA GLU A 98 4.33 5.24 10.49
C GLU A 98 3.86 4.22 9.44
N MET A 99 2.63 3.70 9.57
CA MET A 99 2.06 2.72 8.65
C MET A 99 0.62 3.09 8.29
N ASP A 100 0.31 2.93 6.99
CA ASP A 100 -0.94 3.38 6.39
C ASP A 100 -1.94 2.22 6.19
N TYR A 101 -2.03 1.26 7.12
CA TYR A 101 -2.88 0.08 6.92
C TYR A 101 -4.39 0.42 6.85
N VAL A 102 -4.85 1.47 7.54
CA VAL A 102 -6.26 1.86 7.52
C VAL A 102 -6.61 2.44 6.17
N THR A 103 -5.79 3.35 5.67
CA THR A 103 -5.93 3.95 4.34
C THR A 103 -5.80 2.90 3.23
N GLN A 104 -4.86 1.97 3.34
CA GLN A 104 -4.74 0.83 2.41
C GLN A 104 -5.99 -0.05 2.40
N TYR A 105 -6.53 -0.39 3.57
CA TYR A 105 -7.76 -1.19 3.67
C TYR A 105 -8.95 -0.50 2.99
N LEU A 106 -9.13 0.80 3.24
CA LEU A 106 -10.22 1.58 2.64
C LEU A 106 -10.07 1.69 1.12
N GLY A 107 -8.84 1.85 0.62
CA GLY A 107 -8.52 1.82 -0.81
C GLY A 107 -8.88 0.47 -1.43
N TYR A 108 -8.39 -0.62 -0.85
CA TYR A 108 -8.66 -1.99 -1.31
C TYR A 108 -10.16 -2.31 -1.33
N ARG A 109 -10.88 -1.99 -0.24
CA ARG A 109 -12.34 -2.21 -0.14
C ARG A 109 -13.11 -1.43 -1.21
N SER A 110 -12.57 -0.29 -1.65
CA SER A 110 -13.17 0.55 -2.68
C SER A 110 -12.73 0.16 -4.10
N ASN A 111 -12.01 -0.97 -4.27
CA ASN A 111 -11.37 -1.38 -5.53
C ASN A 111 -10.45 -0.30 -6.13
N LYS A 112 -9.81 0.50 -5.27
CA LYS A 112 -8.84 1.52 -5.67
C LYS A 112 -7.42 0.99 -5.49
N LEU A 113 -6.57 1.27 -6.48
CA LEU A 113 -5.14 0.99 -6.40
C LEU A 113 -4.43 2.13 -5.66
N MET A 114 -3.75 1.78 -4.56
CA MET A 114 -2.92 2.71 -3.80
C MET A 114 -1.45 2.47 -4.13
N ILE A 115 -0.81 3.45 -4.77
CA ILE A 115 0.62 3.42 -5.06
C ILE A 115 1.28 4.49 -4.20
N GLN A 116 2.24 4.08 -3.36
CA GLN A 116 3.05 5.04 -2.61
C GLN A 116 3.94 5.79 -3.59
N ILE A 117 3.72 7.10 -3.70
CA ILE A 117 4.60 7.98 -4.48
C ILE A 117 5.88 8.16 -3.65
N PRO A 118 7.06 7.80 -4.19
CA PRO A 118 8.30 8.00 -3.46
C PRO A 118 8.59 9.50 -3.36
N THR A 119 8.47 10.06 -2.16
CA THR A 119 8.84 11.44 -1.86
C THR A 119 10.33 11.49 -1.48
N GLY A 120 11.18 12.03 -2.35
CA GLY A 120 12.59 12.31 -2.02
C GLY A 120 13.55 12.23 -3.20
N LYS A 121 14.63 13.02 -3.12
CA LYS A 121 15.72 13.17 -4.11
C LYS A 121 16.66 11.94 -4.22
N LYS A 122 16.37 10.83 -3.54
CA LYS A 122 17.36 9.77 -3.20
C LYS A 122 16.86 8.32 -3.33
N VAL A 123 15.81 8.08 -4.11
CA VAL A 123 15.60 6.75 -4.70
C VAL A 123 16.13 6.87 -6.11
N ASP A 124 17.15 6.06 -6.41
CA ASP A 124 17.81 5.87 -7.70
C ASP A 124 16.92 6.42 -8.82
N GLU A 125 17.34 7.55 -9.40
CA GLU A 125 16.57 8.25 -10.43
C GLU A 125 16.25 7.21 -11.50
N LEU A 126 15.00 6.72 -11.53
CA LEU A 126 14.57 5.89 -12.64
C LEU A 126 14.62 6.83 -13.83
N GLY A 127 15.74 6.78 -14.56
CA GLY A 127 16.00 7.71 -15.63
C GLY A 127 14.89 7.57 -16.66
N LEU A 128 14.64 8.63 -17.44
CA LEU A 128 13.64 8.56 -18.51
C LEU A 128 13.86 7.34 -19.43
N ALA A 129 15.12 6.95 -19.64
CA ALA A 129 15.52 5.76 -20.37
C ALA A 129 15.09 4.44 -19.69
N GLU A 130 15.24 4.34 -18.37
CA GLU A 130 14.81 3.17 -17.60
C GLU A 130 13.29 3.04 -17.55
N LEU A 131 12.56 4.17 -17.46
CA LEU A 131 11.10 4.19 -17.57
C LEU A 131 10.65 3.67 -18.94
N GLN A 132 11.32 4.11 -20.01
CA GLN A 132 11.02 3.66 -21.36
C GLN A 132 11.23 2.15 -21.50
N GLN A 133 12.33 1.63 -20.97
CA GLN A 133 12.62 0.20 -20.98
C GLN A 133 11.56 -0.59 -20.20
N LEU A 134 11.23 -0.15 -18.97
CA LEU A 134 10.20 -0.78 -18.14
C LEU A 134 8.82 -0.77 -18.82
N SER A 135 8.50 0.31 -19.54
CA SER A 135 7.26 0.42 -20.31
C SER A 135 7.23 -0.59 -21.46
N ALA A 136 8.31 -0.70 -22.23
CA ALA A 136 8.42 -1.65 -23.34
C ALA A 136 8.30 -3.11 -22.85
N ASP A 137 8.94 -3.44 -21.73
CA ASP A 137 8.88 -4.77 -21.12
C ASP A 137 7.48 -5.11 -20.62
N ALA A 138 6.83 -4.19 -19.89
CA ALA A 138 5.47 -4.37 -19.40
C ALA A 138 4.46 -4.54 -20.54
N MET A 139 4.59 -3.76 -21.61
CA MET A 139 3.75 -3.88 -22.81
C MET A 139 3.97 -5.21 -23.52
N SER A 140 5.22 -5.68 -23.58
CA SER A 140 5.55 -6.98 -24.17
C SER A 140 4.92 -8.14 -23.39
N LEU A 141 5.00 -8.10 -22.06
CA LEU A 141 4.33 -9.07 -21.18
C LEU A 141 2.80 -9.02 -21.32
N LEU A 142 2.23 -7.83 -21.48
CA LEU A 142 0.79 -7.67 -21.67
C LEU A 142 0.31 -8.33 -22.97
N ILE A 143 1.07 -8.14 -24.07
CA ILE A 143 0.77 -8.79 -25.36
C ILE A 143 0.85 -10.31 -25.25
N LYS A 144 1.90 -10.83 -24.59
CA LYS A 144 2.07 -12.28 -24.37
C LYS A 144 0.95 -12.86 -23.52
N PHE A 145 0.55 -12.17 -22.45
CA PHE A 145 -0.56 -12.58 -21.61
C PHE A 145 -1.87 -12.77 -22.39
N TYR A 146 -2.24 -11.82 -23.25
CA TYR A 146 -3.46 -11.93 -24.05
C TYR A 146 -3.38 -12.98 -25.18
N ARG A 147 -2.19 -13.35 -25.64
CA ARG A 147 -2.00 -14.37 -26.69
C ARG A 147 -1.88 -15.78 -26.15
N GLU A 148 -1.11 -15.95 -25.08
CA GLU A 148 -0.61 -17.25 -24.61
C GLU A 148 -1.08 -17.59 -23.18
N GLY A 149 -1.67 -16.64 -22.45
CA GLY A 149 -2.11 -16.85 -21.07
C GLY A 149 -0.97 -16.97 -20.07
N GLU A 150 0.04 -16.10 -20.18
CA GLU A 150 1.19 -16.01 -19.26
C GLU A 150 0.76 -15.75 -17.79
N SER A 151 1.69 -15.82 -16.84
CA SER A 151 1.36 -15.70 -15.41
C SER A 151 0.88 -14.30 -15.02
N VAL A 152 -0.28 -14.27 -14.36
CA VAL A 152 -0.95 -13.05 -13.87
C VAL A 152 -0.06 -12.28 -12.89
N ASP A 153 0.68 -12.98 -12.03
CA ASP A 153 1.50 -12.36 -10.98
C ASP A 153 2.69 -11.57 -11.55
N ILE A 154 3.33 -12.09 -12.60
CA ILE A 154 4.46 -11.42 -13.26
C ILE A 154 3.97 -10.16 -13.98
N LEU A 155 2.86 -10.27 -14.72
CA LEU A 155 2.28 -9.13 -15.42
C LEU A 155 1.82 -8.03 -14.45
N THR A 156 1.05 -8.39 -13.42
CA THR A 156 0.50 -7.42 -12.45
C THR A 156 1.61 -6.71 -11.69
N SER A 157 2.69 -7.40 -11.31
CA SER A 157 3.84 -6.77 -10.67
C SER A 157 4.60 -5.83 -11.61
N ALA A 158 4.80 -6.21 -12.88
CA ALA A 158 5.42 -5.35 -13.89
C ALA A 158 4.58 -4.08 -14.17
N LEU A 159 3.27 -4.21 -14.32
CA LEU A 159 2.35 -3.09 -14.50
C LEU A 159 2.34 -2.16 -13.28
N THR A 160 2.33 -2.73 -12.07
CA THR A 160 2.37 -1.93 -10.83
C THR A 160 3.68 -1.14 -10.72
N ARG A 161 4.81 -1.74 -11.10
CA ARG A 161 6.11 -1.05 -11.14
C ARG A 161 6.13 0.08 -12.17
N LEU A 162 5.57 -0.14 -13.36
CA LEU A 162 5.42 0.90 -14.38
C LEU A 162 4.57 2.07 -13.87
N LEU A 163 3.40 1.78 -13.28
CA LEU A 163 2.53 2.81 -12.71
C LEU A 163 3.23 3.62 -11.62
N ALA A 164 4.04 2.98 -10.77
CA ALA A 164 4.85 3.67 -9.78
C ALA A 164 5.92 4.57 -10.40
N GLY A 165 6.60 4.13 -11.46
CA GLY A 165 7.55 4.95 -12.21
C GLY A 165 6.89 6.18 -12.83
N VAL A 166 5.73 6.00 -13.49
CA VAL A 166 4.96 7.11 -14.07
C VAL A 166 4.48 8.09 -12.98
N ALA A 167 4.02 7.58 -11.84
CA ALA A 167 3.59 8.41 -10.72
C ALA A 167 4.74 9.27 -10.16
N TYR A 168 5.96 8.72 -10.10
CA TYR A 168 7.16 9.47 -9.70
C TYR A 168 7.47 10.62 -10.67
N HIS A 169 7.50 10.37 -11.98
CA HIS A 169 7.74 11.44 -12.95
C HIS A 169 6.63 12.49 -12.96
N ARG A 170 5.38 12.10 -12.75
CA ARG A 170 4.27 13.05 -12.57
C ARG A 170 4.54 14.00 -11.42
N GLU A 171 4.99 13.49 -10.28
CA GLU A 171 5.31 14.32 -9.11
C GLU A 171 6.50 15.24 -9.35
N ASN A 172 7.53 14.75 -10.06
CA ASN A 172 8.68 15.57 -10.45
C ASN A 172 8.26 16.73 -11.38
N VAL A 173 7.35 16.50 -12.33
CA VAL A 173 6.81 17.57 -13.19
C VAL A 173 6.00 18.59 -12.39
N ILE A 174 5.17 18.14 -11.44
CA ILE A 174 4.43 19.04 -10.54
C ILE A 174 5.39 19.87 -9.68
N SER A 175 6.45 19.24 -9.17
CA SER A 175 7.47 19.89 -8.34
C SER A 175 8.28 20.93 -9.12
N GLN A 176 8.53 20.72 -10.42
CA GLN A 176 9.13 21.74 -11.28
C GLN A 176 8.22 22.96 -11.48
N SER A 177 6.89 22.78 -11.41
CA SER A 177 5.93 23.89 -11.46
C SER A 177 5.80 24.65 -10.13
N GLN A 178 6.29 24.08 -9.02
CA GLN A 178 6.39 24.72 -7.72
C GLN A 178 7.82 24.58 -7.20
N PRO A 179 8.79 25.32 -7.77
CA PRO A 179 10.13 25.36 -7.22
C PRO A 179 10.00 25.89 -5.78
N GLY A 180 10.09 24.99 -4.81
CA GLY A 180 9.93 25.32 -3.41
C GLY A 180 11.01 26.33 -3.04
N LEU A 181 10.57 27.52 -2.62
CA LEU A 181 11.30 28.56 -1.89
C LEU A 181 12.81 28.28 -1.74
N ASP A 182 13.60 28.72 -2.72
CA ASP A 182 15.03 28.97 -2.49
C ASP A 182 15.10 30.05 -1.41
N PHE A 183 15.30 29.63 -0.16
CA PHE A 183 15.80 30.51 0.89
C PHE A 183 17.30 30.75 0.63
N GLU A 184 17.64 31.30 -0.54
CA GLU A 184 18.88 32.05 -0.75
C GLU A 184 18.55 33.51 -0.44
N GLY A 185 18.78 33.91 0.80
CA GLY A 185 18.53 35.28 1.25
C GLY A 185 18.87 35.47 2.71
N GLY A 186 20.17 35.68 2.98
CA GLY A 186 20.67 36.05 4.29
C GLY A 186 22.19 35.95 4.45
N GLU A 187 22.97 36.39 3.45
CA GLU A 187 24.30 36.97 3.74
C GLU A 187 24.05 38.46 3.99
N ASP A 188 24.00 38.86 5.27
CA ASP A 188 24.12 40.25 5.69
C ASP A 188 25.17 40.28 6.83
N ASP A 189 26.32 40.86 6.51
CA ASP A 189 27.39 41.49 7.32
C ASP A 189 27.55 41.19 8.83
#